data_AF-A0A2N3J8Q1-F1
#
_entry.id   AF-A0A2N3J8Q1-F1
#
_cell.length_a   1.000
_cell.length_b   1.000
_cell.length_c   1.000
_cell.angle_alpha   90.00
_cell.angle_beta   90.00
_cell.angle_gamma   90.00
#
_symmetry.space_group_name_H-M   'P 1'
#
loop_
_entity.id
_entity.type
_entity.pdbx_description
1 polymer ?
#
loop_
_entity_poly.entity_id
_entity_poly.type
_entity_poly.pdbx_seq_one_letter_code
_entity_poly.pdbx_strand_id
1 'polypeptide(L)'
;MSRLYPIVHHMHEVLRLHASDETSIQTSIRQYVIALAGHLETYFRDIFRFALEQDASFFDRIIQAHCIRLPAEHALEHEGITRYDFISEALTLQSAGSVAGALDPLFLPDGFQAAVENTRLVYAVPSRSALGHGFPLSAFPNWWKDFTQLFELRHELVHDANTRYCVEGSHIARLESLAVVLPQYVTLMVLTNGHPETINKADATPAILLVEDFLATDWEAVS
;
A
#
# COMPACT_ATOMS: atom_id res chain seq x y z
N MET A 1 -3.74 -1.55 11.67
CA MET A 1 -3.75 -0.09 11.42
C MET A 1 -2.81 0.64 12.39
N SER A 2 -1.47 0.60 12.23
CA SER A 2 -0.61 1.23 13.26
C SER A 2 0.49 2.20 12.77
N ARG A 3 0.96 2.14 11.52
CA ARG A 3 2.05 3.05 11.06
C ARG A 3 1.58 4.24 10.22
N LEU A 4 0.52 4.08 9.42
CA LEU A 4 0.00 5.15 8.56
C LEU A 4 -0.76 6.23 9.35
N TYR A 5 -1.44 5.84 10.44
CA TYR A 5 -2.24 6.77 11.24
C TYR A 5 -1.40 7.92 11.85
N PRO A 6 -0.27 7.64 12.54
CA PRO A 6 0.61 8.72 13.01
C PRO A 6 1.16 9.61 11.88
N ILE A 7 1.44 9.03 10.71
CA ILE A 7 1.97 9.74 9.54
C ILE A 7 0.94 10.77 9.04
N VAL A 8 -0.29 10.32 8.78
CA VAL A 8 -1.40 11.17 8.32
C VAL A 8 -1.72 12.24 9.36
N HIS A 9 -1.93 11.86 10.63
CA HIS A 9 -2.31 12.81 11.67
C HIS A 9 -1.26 13.90 11.90
N HIS A 10 0.03 13.55 11.85
CA HIS A 10 1.12 14.51 11.99
C HIS A 10 1.12 15.55 10.86
N MET A 11 0.95 15.12 9.60
CA MET A 11 0.92 16.05 8.47
C MET A 11 -0.25 17.03 8.55
N HIS A 12 -1.45 16.53 8.91
CA HIS A 12 -2.63 17.38 9.05
C HIS A 12 -2.50 18.35 10.25
N GLU A 13 -1.79 17.97 11.31
CA GLU A 13 -1.43 18.89 12.40
C GLU A 13 -0.46 19.98 11.94
N VAL A 14 0.55 19.64 11.12
CA VAL A 14 1.47 20.63 10.53
C VAL A 14 0.71 21.62 9.66
N LEU A 15 -0.17 21.16 8.79
CA LEU A 15 -1.01 22.03 7.95
C LEU A 15 -1.84 23.00 8.78
N ARG A 16 -2.36 22.54 9.93
CA ARG A 16 -3.14 23.37 10.86
C ARG A 16 -2.29 24.42 11.57
N LEU A 17 -1.11 24.05 12.05
CA LEU A 17 -0.24 24.92 12.86
C LEU A 17 0.57 25.92 12.02
N HIS A 18 0.93 25.54 10.79
CA HIS A 18 1.82 26.30 9.92
C HIS A 18 1.12 26.80 8.65
N ALA A 19 -0.20 26.96 8.66
CA ALA A 19 -1.01 27.32 7.48
C ALA A 19 -0.52 28.55 6.70
N SER A 20 0.16 29.50 7.37
CA SER A 20 0.72 30.72 6.77
C SER A 20 2.22 30.63 6.44
N ASP A 21 2.90 29.53 6.74
CA ASP A 21 4.33 29.33 6.52
C ASP A 21 4.56 28.26 5.44
N GLU A 22 4.59 28.73 4.19
CA GLU A 22 4.80 27.89 3.02
C GLU A 22 6.13 27.12 3.07
N THR A 23 7.17 27.69 3.71
CA THR A 23 8.48 27.02 3.79
C THR A 23 8.43 25.84 4.76
N SER A 24 7.77 26.01 5.91
CA SER A 24 7.53 24.93 6.86
C SER A 24 6.65 23.83 6.26
N ILE A 25 5.60 24.20 5.53
CA ILE A 25 4.71 23.26 4.84
C ILE A 25 5.50 22.45 3.80
N GLN A 26 6.28 23.11 2.93
CA GLN A 26 7.04 22.41 1.88
C GLN A 26 8.11 21.49 2.46
N THR A 27 8.78 21.90 3.55
CA THR A 27 9.74 21.03 4.25
C THR A 27 9.06 19.78 4.80
N SER A 28 7.88 19.94 5.38
CA SER A 28 7.11 18.84 5.97
C SER A 28 6.53 17.92 4.90
N ILE A 29 6.08 18.46 3.77
CA ILE A 29 5.66 17.68 2.59
C ILE A 29 6.77 16.73 2.13
N ARG A 30 8.03 17.18 2.11
CA ARG A 30 9.14 16.29 1.72
C ARG A 30 9.24 15.06 2.61
N GLN A 31 9.24 15.28 3.94
CA GLN A 31 9.28 14.18 4.91
C GLN A 31 8.03 13.31 4.81
N TYR A 32 6.89 13.93 4.55
CA TYR A 32 5.62 13.24 4.41
C TYR A 32 5.60 12.27 3.23
N VAL A 33 6.06 12.70 2.04
CA VAL A 33 6.17 11.83 0.87
C VAL A 33 7.10 10.65 1.13
N ILE A 34 8.25 10.90 1.78
CA ILE A 34 9.19 9.84 2.15
C ILE A 34 8.51 8.82 3.09
N ALA A 35 7.77 9.30 4.07
CA ALA A 35 7.04 8.46 5.02
C ALA A 35 5.91 7.65 4.34
N LEU A 36 5.14 8.25 3.43
CA LEU A 36 4.09 7.57 2.67
C LEU A 36 4.66 6.45 1.79
N ALA A 37 5.72 6.74 1.03
CA ALA A 37 6.35 5.73 0.18
C ALA A 37 7.01 4.61 1.01
N GLY A 38 7.65 4.94 2.13
CA GLY A 38 8.20 3.94 3.07
C GLY A 38 7.12 3.08 3.72
N HIS A 39 5.96 3.66 4.04
CA HIS A 39 4.79 2.92 4.51
C HIS A 39 4.33 1.90 3.45
N LEU A 40 4.19 2.32 2.19
CA LEU A 40 3.78 1.44 1.10
C LEU A 40 4.78 0.32 0.87
N GLU A 41 6.08 0.60 0.85
CA GLU A 41 7.13 -0.43 0.72
C GLU A 41 7.01 -1.49 1.83
N THR A 42 6.87 -1.04 3.08
CA THR A 42 6.71 -1.95 4.22
C THR A 42 5.44 -2.79 4.07
N TYR A 43 4.31 -2.13 3.77
CA TYR A 43 3.04 -2.80 3.57
C TYR A 43 3.11 -3.87 2.46
N PHE A 44 3.67 -3.52 1.31
CA PHE A 44 3.76 -4.44 0.18
C PHE A 44 4.69 -5.62 0.48
N ARG A 45 5.75 -5.40 1.25
CA ARG A 45 6.62 -6.49 1.74
C ARG A 45 5.88 -7.44 2.67
N ASP A 46 5.12 -6.90 3.62
CA ASP A 46 4.37 -7.68 4.58
C ASP A 46 3.26 -8.50 3.90
N ILE A 47 2.48 -7.89 2.99
CA ILE A 47 1.39 -8.60 2.30
C ILE A 47 1.92 -9.61 1.28
N PHE A 48 3.07 -9.34 0.64
CA PHE A 48 3.74 -10.28 -0.24
C PHE A 48 4.20 -11.52 0.53
N ARG A 49 4.89 -11.31 1.66
CA ARG A 49 5.29 -12.40 2.56
C ARG A 49 4.09 -13.21 3.03
N PHE A 50 3.03 -12.54 3.47
CA PHE A 50 1.78 -13.20 3.86
C PHE A 50 1.22 -14.05 2.71
N ALA A 51 1.16 -13.52 1.48
CA ALA A 51 0.67 -14.27 0.34
C ALA A 51 1.53 -15.52 0.04
N LEU A 52 2.86 -15.42 0.16
CA LEU A 52 3.77 -16.57 0.03
C LEU A 52 3.51 -17.65 1.08
N GLU A 53 3.18 -17.24 2.32
CA GLU A 53 2.84 -18.17 3.41
C GLU A 53 1.53 -18.92 3.15
N GLN A 54 0.54 -18.23 2.55
CA GLN A 54 -0.81 -18.78 2.35
C GLN A 54 -0.99 -19.59 1.06
N ASP A 55 -0.25 -19.28 -0.01
CA ASP A 55 -0.40 -19.94 -1.31
C ASP A 55 0.93 -20.57 -1.77
N ALA A 56 1.03 -21.89 -1.61
CA ALA A 56 2.19 -22.67 -2.05
C ALA A 56 2.43 -22.60 -3.57
N SER A 57 1.36 -22.49 -4.36
CA SER A 57 1.49 -22.38 -5.82
C SER A 57 2.04 -20.99 -6.20
N PHE A 58 1.65 -19.94 -5.48
CA PHE A 58 2.25 -18.62 -5.64
C PHE A 58 3.74 -18.62 -5.28
N PHE A 59 4.10 -19.24 -4.16
CA PHE A 59 5.49 -19.41 -3.75
C PHE A 59 6.35 -20.09 -4.83
N ASP A 60 5.88 -21.19 -5.39
CA ASP A 60 6.60 -21.91 -6.46
C ASP A 60 6.74 -21.06 -7.72
N ARG A 61 5.69 -20.34 -8.11
CA ARG A 61 5.73 -19.42 -9.27
C ARG A 61 6.74 -18.30 -9.07
N ILE A 62 6.88 -17.77 -7.86
CA ILE A 62 7.87 -16.72 -7.55
C ILE A 62 9.30 -17.23 -7.69
N ILE A 63 9.58 -18.41 -7.15
CA ILE A 63 10.90 -19.05 -7.29
C ILE A 63 11.26 -19.22 -8.77
N GLN A 64 10.30 -19.70 -9.56
CA GLN A 64 10.49 -19.91 -10.99
C GLN A 64 10.66 -18.59 -11.76
N ALA A 65 9.79 -17.61 -11.51
CA ALA A 65 9.79 -16.34 -12.22
C ALA A 65 11.06 -15.52 -11.98
N HIS A 66 11.60 -15.59 -10.75
CA HIS A 66 12.79 -14.83 -10.35
C HIS A 66 14.07 -15.68 -10.31
N CYS A 67 14.01 -16.94 -10.73
CA CYS A 67 15.14 -17.88 -10.72
C CYS A 67 15.84 -17.96 -9.34
N ILE A 68 15.07 -17.91 -8.25
CA ILE A 68 15.61 -17.87 -6.89
C ILE A 68 16.17 -19.24 -6.52
N ARG A 69 17.43 -19.29 -6.07
CA ARG A 69 18.01 -20.49 -5.48
C ARG A 69 17.77 -20.48 -3.99
N LEU A 70 16.79 -21.26 -3.55
CA LEU A 70 16.53 -21.42 -2.12
C LEU A 70 17.69 -22.15 -1.43
N PRO A 71 18.19 -21.63 -0.31
CA PRO A 71 19.07 -22.38 0.57
C PRO A 71 18.35 -23.63 1.11
N ALA A 72 19.14 -24.60 1.58
CA ALA A 72 18.58 -25.75 2.27
C ALA A 72 17.91 -25.31 3.58
N GLU A 73 16.79 -25.94 3.94
CA GLU A 73 15.92 -25.53 5.05
C GLU A 73 16.66 -25.42 6.39
N HIS A 74 17.53 -26.38 6.71
CA HIS A 74 18.36 -26.35 7.91
C HIS A 74 19.29 -25.13 8.01
N ALA A 75 19.77 -24.58 6.88
CA ALA A 75 20.61 -23.40 6.88
C ALA A 75 19.81 -22.14 7.26
N LEU A 76 18.57 -22.05 6.78
CA LEU A 76 17.65 -20.96 7.12
C LEU A 76 17.22 -21.03 8.59
N GLU A 77 16.92 -22.24 9.08
CA GLU A 77 16.55 -22.49 10.49
C GLU A 77 17.66 -22.06 11.45
N HIS A 78 18.93 -22.33 11.12
CA HIS A 78 20.08 -21.89 11.93
C HIS A 78 20.20 -20.37 12.05
N GLU A 79 19.73 -19.63 11.05
CA GLU A 79 19.70 -18.16 11.05
C GLU A 79 18.41 -17.59 11.65
N GLY A 80 17.43 -18.44 11.98
CA GLY A 80 16.12 -18.02 12.47
C GLY A 80 15.27 -17.34 11.40
N ILE A 81 15.54 -17.62 10.12
CA ILE A 81 14.89 -17.00 8.96
C ILE A 81 13.96 -18.04 8.33
N THR A 82 12.72 -17.67 8.00
CA THR A 82 11.86 -18.58 7.22
C THR A 82 12.16 -18.46 5.72
N ARG A 83 11.82 -19.49 4.93
CA ARG A 83 11.90 -19.41 3.46
C ARG A 83 11.13 -18.22 2.86
N TYR A 84 10.07 -17.78 3.54
CA TYR A 84 9.24 -16.65 3.11
C TYR A 84 9.93 -15.31 3.39
N ASP A 85 10.59 -15.18 4.55
CA ASP A 85 11.46 -14.04 4.88
C ASP A 85 12.56 -13.90 3.83
N PHE A 86 13.25 -15.01 3.53
CA PHE A 86 14.33 -15.03 2.55
C PHE A 86 13.89 -14.53 1.17
N ILE A 87 12.76 -15.02 0.65
CA ILE A 87 12.24 -14.57 -0.65
C ILE A 87 11.77 -13.11 -0.58
N SER A 88 11.09 -12.72 0.49
CA SER A 88 10.61 -11.35 0.69
C SER A 88 11.76 -10.34 0.72
N GLU A 89 12.89 -10.69 1.32
CA GLU A 89 14.10 -9.86 1.34
C GLU A 89 14.89 -9.87 0.03
N ALA A 90 14.84 -10.96 -0.74
CA ALA A 90 15.50 -11.07 -2.04
C ALA A 90 14.92 -10.11 -3.10
N LEU A 91 13.69 -9.62 -2.90
CA LEU A 91 13.02 -8.67 -3.80
C LEU A 91 12.99 -7.27 -3.17
N THR A 92 13.29 -6.23 -3.97
CA THR A 92 13.45 -4.87 -3.44
C THR A 92 12.12 -4.21 -3.06
N LEU A 93 11.05 -4.40 -3.84
CA LEU A 93 9.73 -3.76 -3.64
C LEU A 93 9.79 -2.22 -3.49
N GLN A 94 10.84 -1.59 -4.00
CA GLN A 94 11.17 -0.17 -3.83
C GLN A 94 10.63 0.74 -4.93
N SER A 95 9.92 0.17 -5.91
CA SER A 95 9.26 0.86 -7.01
C SER A 95 7.94 0.17 -7.36
N ALA A 96 7.01 0.91 -7.97
CA ALA A 96 5.75 0.32 -8.46
C ALA A 96 5.99 -0.89 -9.37
N GLY A 97 6.96 -0.81 -10.29
CA GLY A 97 7.33 -1.92 -11.16
C GLY A 97 7.85 -3.15 -10.41
N SER A 98 8.67 -2.96 -9.36
CA SER A 98 9.14 -4.08 -8.53
C SER A 98 8.02 -4.71 -7.69
N VAL A 99 7.04 -3.91 -7.24
CA VAL A 99 5.85 -4.39 -6.53
C VAL A 99 4.97 -5.20 -7.47
N ALA A 100 4.67 -4.69 -8.67
CA ALA A 100 3.94 -5.46 -9.69
C ALA A 100 4.66 -6.76 -10.03
N GLY A 101 5.96 -6.71 -10.34
CA GLY A 101 6.72 -7.91 -10.68
C GLY A 101 6.68 -9.00 -9.60
N ALA A 102 6.63 -8.62 -8.32
CA ALA A 102 6.49 -9.57 -7.21
C ALA A 102 5.05 -10.08 -7.03
N LEU A 103 4.02 -9.29 -7.34
CA LEU A 103 2.61 -9.67 -7.15
C LEU A 103 1.94 -10.23 -8.41
N ASP A 104 2.47 -10.00 -9.60
CA ASP A 104 1.93 -10.49 -10.85
C ASP A 104 1.68 -12.01 -10.84
N PRO A 105 2.58 -12.85 -10.28
CA PRO A 105 2.35 -14.29 -10.21
C PRO A 105 1.20 -14.69 -9.26
N LEU A 106 0.76 -13.80 -8.37
CA LEU A 106 -0.41 -14.03 -7.53
C LEU A 106 -1.70 -13.82 -8.33
N PHE A 107 -1.70 -12.84 -9.23
CA PHE A 107 -2.88 -12.37 -9.94
C PHE A 107 -2.89 -12.77 -11.41
N LEU A 108 -2.74 -14.06 -11.68
CA LEU A 108 -2.79 -14.59 -13.05
C LEU A 108 -4.22 -14.57 -13.62
N PRO A 109 -4.37 -14.41 -14.94
CA PRO A 109 -3.31 -14.26 -15.94
C PRO A 109 -2.84 -12.81 -16.18
N ASP A 110 -3.59 -11.83 -15.69
CA ASP A 110 -3.48 -10.43 -16.15
C ASP A 110 -2.49 -9.57 -15.35
N GLY A 111 -2.03 -10.05 -14.20
CA GLY A 111 -1.07 -9.38 -13.33
C GLY A 111 -1.72 -8.42 -12.32
N PHE A 112 -0.89 -7.85 -11.45
CA PHE A 112 -1.31 -7.04 -10.30
C PHE A 112 -2.10 -5.80 -10.71
N GLN A 113 -1.60 -5.04 -11.68
CA GLN A 113 -2.23 -3.79 -12.09
C GLN A 113 -3.64 -4.04 -12.65
N ALA A 114 -3.77 -5.00 -13.57
CA ALA A 114 -5.07 -5.36 -14.14
C ALA A 114 -6.02 -5.94 -13.09
N ALA A 115 -5.50 -6.71 -12.12
CA ALA A 115 -6.32 -7.23 -11.04
C ALA A 115 -6.88 -6.12 -10.14
N VAL A 116 -6.11 -5.08 -9.82
CA VAL A 116 -6.62 -3.93 -9.06
C VAL A 116 -7.77 -3.25 -9.80
N GLU A 117 -7.64 -3.06 -11.11
CA GLU A 117 -8.62 -2.37 -11.95
C GLU A 117 -9.91 -3.19 -12.16
N ASN A 118 -9.79 -4.51 -12.26
CA ASN A 118 -10.90 -5.37 -12.69
C ASN A 118 -11.59 -6.13 -11.56
N THR A 119 -10.93 -6.34 -10.42
CA THR A 119 -11.55 -7.06 -9.29
C THR A 119 -12.75 -6.27 -8.77
N ARG A 120 -13.87 -6.95 -8.50
CA ARG A 120 -15.11 -6.34 -8.02
C ARG A 120 -15.37 -6.73 -6.56
N LEU A 121 -14.61 -6.16 -5.64
CA LEU A 121 -14.85 -6.30 -4.21
C LEU A 121 -15.99 -5.40 -3.76
N VAL A 122 -16.82 -5.86 -2.82
CA VAL A 122 -17.80 -5.03 -2.13
C VAL A 122 -17.25 -4.67 -0.76
N TYR A 123 -17.28 -3.38 -0.42
CA TYR A 123 -16.81 -2.87 0.88
C TYR A 123 -17.67 -1.70 1.34
N ALA A 124 -17.67 -1.44 2.64
CA ALA A 124 -18.29 -0.28 3.26
C ALA A 124 -17.28 0.86 3.38
N VAL A 125 -17.76 2.09 3.25
CA VAL A 125 -17.01 3.32 3.51
C VAL A 125 -17.73 4.07 4.65
N PRO A 126 -17.30 3.85 5.91
CA PRO A 126 -18.02 4.32 7.10
C PRO A 126 -18.32 5.82 7.11
N SER A 127 -17.32 6.69 6.93
CA SER A 127 -17.51 8.15 6.91
C SER A 127 -18.54 8.65 5.89
N ARG A 128 -18.74 7.88 4.81
CA ARG A 128 -19.68 8.21 3.73
C ARG A 128 -21.02 7.50 3.86
N SER A 129 -21.16 6.59 4.82
CA SER A 129 -22.32 5.69 4.95
C SER A 129 -22.67 5.04 3.60
N ALA A 130 -21.65 4.65 2.84
CA ALA A 130 -21.76 4.21 1.45
C ALA A 130 -21.13 2.83 1.24
N LEU A 131 -21.52 2.18 0.15
CA LEU A 131 -20.89 0.96 -0.34
C LEU A 131 -20.03 1.28 -1.56
N GLY A 132 -18.82 0.73 -1.58
CA GLY A 132 -17.91 0.73 -2.72
C GLY A 132 -17.96 -0.61 -3.47
N HIS A 133 -17.70 -0.53 -4.78
CA HIS A 133 -17.69 -1.68 -5.69
C HIS A 133 -16.44 -1.63 -6.58
N GLY A 134 -15.50 -2.53 -6.34
CA GLY A 134 -14.19 -2.54 -6.99
C GLY A 134 -13.31 -1.36 -6.57
N PHE A 135 -12.15 -1.24 -7.21
CA PHE A 135 -11.26 -0.12 -6.95
C PHE A 135 -11.87 1.18 -7.49
N PRO A 136 -11.86 2.30 -6.74
CA PRO A 136 -12.57 3.52 -7.12
C PRO A 136 -11.83 4.31 -8.20
N LEU A 137 -11.81 3.80 -9.44
CA LEU A 137 -11.15 4.42 -10.59
C LEU A 137 -11.71 5.80 -10.97
N SER A 138 -12.93 6.14 -10.56
CA SER A 138 -13.45 7.51 -10.72
C SER A 138 -12.70 8.51 -9.84
N ALA A 139 -12.27 8.10 -8.64
CA ALA A 139 -11.48 8.91 -7.72
C ALA A 139 -9.98 8.83 -8.03
N PHE A 140 -9.51 7.68 -8.54
CA PHE A 140 -8.12 7.44 -8.91
C PHE A 140 -7.99 6.97 -10.37
N PRO A 141 -8.33 7.81 -11.37
CA PRO A 141 -8.34 7.40 -12.77
C PRO A 141 -6.94 7.05 -13.31
N ASN A 142 -5.89 7.60 -12.69
CA ASN A 142 -4.50 7.33 -13.03
C ASN A 142 -3.74 6.71 -11.85
N TRP A 143 -4.40 5.87 -11.05
CA TRP A 143 -3.85 5.32 -9.82
C TRP A 143 -2.44 4.73 -9.98
N TRP A 144 -2.17 4.03 -11.10
CA TRP A 144 -0.85 3.43 -11.35
C TRP A 144 0.24 4.49 -11.51
N LYS A 145 -0.08 5.59 -12.20
CA LYS A 145 0.82 6.73 -12.36
C LYS A 145 1.08 7.41 -11.02
N ASP A 146 0.02 7.65 -10.24
CA ASP A 146 0.14 8.26 -8.91
C ASP A 146 0.95 7.35 -7.95
N PHE A 147 0.75 6.04 -8.01
CA PHE A 147 1.49 5.05 -7.25
C PHE A 147 2.98 5.01 -7.64
N THR A 148 3.27 5.07 -8.94
CA THR A 148 4.64 5.16 -9.45
C THR A 148 5.31 6.45 -8.97
N GLN A 149 4.59 7.57 -9.07
CA GLN A 149 5.08 8.88 -8.68
C GLN A 149 5.45 8.97 -7.19
N LEU A 150 4.73 8.27 -6.30
CA LEU A 150 5.10 8.21 -4.87
C LEU A 150 6.52 7.68 -4.65
N PHE A 151 6.90 6.60 -5.36
CA PHE A 151 8.25 6.04 -5.24
C PHE A 151 9.32 6.89 -5.93
N GLU A 152 9.00 7.47 -7.08
CA GLU A 152 9.90 8.38 -7.80
C GLU A 152 10.20 9.62 -6.97
N LEU A 153 9.16 10.27 -6.42
CA LEU A 153 9.33 11.43 -5.53
C LEU A 153 10.15 11.06 -4.30
N ARG A 154 9.93 9.89 -3.67
CA ARG A 154 10.79 9.45 -2.56
C ARG A 154 12.25 9.37 -2.99
N HIS A 155 12.53 8.75 -4.13
CA HIS A 155 13.90 8.61 -4.65
C HIS A 155 14.54 9.99 -4.89
N GLU A 156 13.83 10.89 -5.57
CA GLU A 156 14.27 12.27 -5.80
C GLU A 156 14.53 13.01 -4.49
N LEU A 157 13.60 12.96 -3.53
CA LEU A 157 13.68 13.71 -2.28
C LEU A 157 14.77 13.22 -1.33
N VAL A 158 15.09 11.91 -1.36
CA VAL A 158 16.16 11.29 -0.55
C VAL A 158 17.54 11.56 -1.14
N HIS A 159 17.68 11.50 -2.47
CA HIS A 159 18.98 11.65 -3.12
C HIS A 159 19.31 13.09 -3.53
N ASP A 160 18.31 13.95 -3.70
CA ASP A 160 18.50 15.34 -4.08
C ASP A 160 18.20 16.29 -2.90
N ALA A 161 19.27 16.61 -2.18
CA ALA A 161 19.28 17.58 -1.09
C ALA A 161 19.19 19.04 -1.57
N ASN A 162 19.34 19.30 -2.88
CA ASN A 162 19.51 20.65 -3.43
C ASN A 162 18.30 21.14 -4.23
N THR A 163 17.39 20.27 -4.68
CA THR A 163 16.17 20.73 -5.35
C THR A 163 15.19 21.35 -4.35
N ARG A 164 14.79 22.60 -4.63
CA ARG A 164 13.56 23.20 -4.09
C ARG A 164 12.36 22.58 -4.81
N TYR A 165 12.14 21.29 -4.61
CA TYR A 165 10.97 20.62 -5.16
C TYR A 165 9.75 21.12 -4.38
N CYS A 166 8.92 21.92 -5.05
CA CYS A 166 7.64 22.36 -4.52
C CYS A 166 6.58 21.38 -5.01
N VAL A 167 5.93 20.68 -4.08
CA VAL A 167 4.80 19.82 -4.44
C VAL A 167 3.51 20.55 -4.08
N GLU A 168 2.60 20.62 -5.04
CA GLU A 168 1.28 21.22 -4.83
C GLU A 168 0.50 20.43 -3.77
N GLY A 169 -0.16 21.12 -2.84
CA GLY A 169 -0.91 20.46 -1.76
C GLY A 169 -2.03 19.54 -2.27
N SER A 170 -2.72 19.92 -3.35
CA SER A 170 -3.72 19.10 -4.02
C SER A 170 -3.15 17.79 -4.58
N HIS A 171 -1.90 17.83 -5.03
CA HIS A 171 -1.19 16.66 -5.50
C HIS A 171 -0.88 15.72 -4.32
N ILE A 172 -0.36 16.25 -3.22
CA ILE A 172 -0.05 15.46 -2.02
C ILE A 172 -1.30 14.81 -1.43
N ALA A 173 -2.43 15.53 -1.35
CA ALA A 173 -3.68 14.97 -0.85
C ALA A 173 -4.18 13.79 -1.69
N ARG A 174 -3.97 13.83 -3.01
CA ARG A 174 -4.27 12.71 -3.92
C ARG A 174 -3.39 11.50 -3.63
N LEU A 175 -2.07 11.72 -3.50
CA LEU A 175 -1.12 10.65 -3.19
C LEU A 175 -1.36 10.03 -1.81
N GLU A 176 -1.67 10.84 -0.80
CA GLU A 176 -2.08 10.40 0.54
C GLU A 176 -3.31 9.50 0.46
N SER A 177 -4.36 9.96 -0.21
CA SER A 177 -5.61 9.20 -0.34
C SER A 177 -5.38 7.85 -1.01
N LEU A 178 -4.53 7.81 -2.04
CA LEU A 178 -4.14 6.56 -2.69
C LEU A 178 -3.34 5.65 -1.75
N ALA A 179 -2.37 6.20 -1.01
CA ALA A 179 -1.55 5.47 -0.05
C ALA A 179 -2.36 4.90 1.13
N VAL A 180 -3.54 5.45 1.41
CA VAL A 180 -4.49 4.94 2.40
C VAL A 180 -5.38 3.86 1.81
N VAL A 181 -5.97 4.09 0.63
CA VAL A 181 -7.00 3.20 0.07
C VAL A 181 -6.38 1.95 -0.59
N LEU A 182 -5.29 2.10 -1.34
CA LEU A 182 -4.69 1.00 -2.11
C LEU A 182 -4.26 -0.17 -1.22
N PRO A 183 -3.55 0.01 -0.10
CA PRO A 183 -3.21 -1.10 0.79
C PRO A 183 -4.42 -1.87 1.33
N GLN A 184 -5.48 -1.16 1.74
CA GLN A 184 -6.69 -1.80 2.24
C GLN A 184 -7.35 -2.65 1.15
N TYR A 185 -7.46 -2.10 -0.06
CA TYR A 185 -8.03 -2.80 -1.20
C TYR A 185 -7.22 -4.05 -1.59
N VAL A 186 -5.89 -3.91 -1.67
CA VAL A 186 -4.99 -5.03 -1.98
C VAL A 186 -5.06 -6.11 -0.91
N THR A 187 -5.17 -5.75 0.37
CA THR A 187 -5.34 -6.72 1.47
C THR A 187 -6.57 -7.59 1.22
N LEU A 188 -7.70 -6.98 0.86
CA LEU A 188 -8.92 -7.72 0.54
C LEU A 188 -8.76 -8.61 -0.70
N MET A 189 -8.03 -8.15 -1.72
CA MET A 189 -7.73 -8.95 -2.92
C MET A 189 -6.87 -10.17 -2.60
N VAL A 190 -5.84 -10.00 -1.77
CA VAL A 190 -4.93 -11.08 -1.36
C VAL A 190 -5.66 -12.09 -0.48
N LEU A 191 -6.45 -11.63 0.50
CA LEU A 191 -7.26 -12.50 1.36
C LEU A 191 -8.30 -13.33 0.58
N THR A 192 -8.75 -12.81 -0.57
CA THR A 192 -9.66 -13.54 -1.46
C THR A 192 -8.94 -14.38 -2.51
N ASN A 193 -7.62 -14.27 -2.62
CA ASN A 193 -6.83 -14.77 -3.74
C ASN A 193 -7.46 -14.44 -5.11
N GLY A 194 -8.02 -13.23 -5.25
CA GLY A 194 -8.76 -12.84 -6.46
C GLY A 194 -10.14 -13.48 -6.67
N HIS A 195 -10.65 -14.25 -5.69
CA HIS A 195 -12.00 -14.83 -5.70
C HIS A 195 -12.95 -14.03 -4.78
N PRO A 196 -13.54 -12.91 -5.25
CA PRO A 196 -14.28 -11.96 -4.41
C PRO A 196 -15.54 -12.55 -3.76
N GLU A 197 -16.07 -13.65 -4.30
CA GLU A 197 -17.23 -14.34 -3.72
C GLU A 197 -17.01 -14.81 -2.28
N THR A 198 -15.76 -15.05 -1.88
CA THR A 198 -15.41 -15.56 -0.55
C THR A 198 -15.70 -14.53 0.55
N ILE A 199 -15.41 -13.25 0.30
CA ILE A 199 -15.75 -12.15 1.22
C ILE A 199 -17.24 -11.83 1.17
N ASN A 200 -17.84 -11.82 -0.02
CA ASN A 200 -19.25 -11.45 -0.19
C ASN A 200 -20.22 -12.44 0.48
N LYS A 201 -19.79 -13.67 0.77
CA LYS A 201 -20.58 -14.72 1.46
C LYS A 201 -20.40 -14.73 2.98
N ALA A 202 -19.45 -13.97 3.53
CA ALA A 202 -19.05 -14.09 4.94
C ALA A 202 -19.94 -13.31 5.94
N ASP A 203 -21.15 -12.89 5.55
CA ASP A 203 -22.10 -12.06 6.34
C ASP A 203 -21.55 -10.73 6.90
N ALA A 204 -20.30 -10.37 6.58
CA ALA A 204 -19.66 -9.12 6.96
C ALA A 204 -19.08 -8.41 5.73
N THR A 205 -19.52 -7.17 5.49
CA THR A 205 -18.91 -6.31 4.47
C THR A 205 -17.67 -5.64 5.05
N PRO A 206 -16.46 -5.88 4.48
CA PRO A 206 -15.24 -5.26 4.99
C PRO A 206 -15.31 -3.74 4.86
N ALA A 207 -14.65 -3.02 5.77
CA ALA A 207 -14.53 -1.56 5.68
C ALA A 207 -13.25 -1.15 4.94
N ILE A 208 -13.37 -0.13 4.10
CA ILE A 208 -12.23 0.68 3.63
C ILE A 208 -12.40 2.08 4.21
N LEU A 209 -11.38 2.51 4.94
CA LEU A 209 -11.33 3.80 5.61
C LEU A 209 -10.64 4.82 4.71
N LEU A 210 -11.18 6.03 4.68
CA LEU A 210 -10.64 7.20 4.00
C LEU A 210 -9.74 8.01 4.95
N VAL A 211 -9.03 9.00 4.42
CA VAL A 211 -8.22 9.94 5.22
C VAL A 211 -9.05 10.59 6.33
N GLU A 212 -10.29 11.00 6.03
CA GLU A 212 -11.17 11.62 7.01
C GLU A 212 -11.54 10.68 8.17
N ASP A 213 -11.67 9.36 7.94
CA ASP A 213 -11.89 8.39 9.03
C ASP A 213 -10.67 8.31 9.96
N PHE A 214 -9.47 8.53 9.43
CA PHE A 214 -8.23 8.58 10.22
C PHE A 214 -8.10 9.88 11.02
N LEU A 215 -8.67 10.97 10.51
CA LEU A 215 -8.64 12.29 11.17
C LEU A 215 -9.83 12.51 12.10
N ALA A 216 -10.84 11.65 12.02
CA ALA A 216 -12.02 11.71 12.87
C ALA A 216 -11.61 11.59 14.34
N THR A 217 -12.08 12.52 15.16
CA THR A 217 -11.77 12.60 16.61
C THR A 217 -12.90 12.05 17.49
N ASP A 218 -13.93 11.52 16.85
CA ASP A 218 -15.22 11.06 17.39
C ASP A 218 -15.26 9.53 17.59
N TRP A 219 -14.10 8.88 17.71
CA TRP A 219 -14.02 7.50 18.21
C TRP A 219 -14.39 7.49 19.70
N GLU A 220 -15.65 7.77 20.04
CA GLU A 220 -16.21 7.34 21.31
C GLU A 220 -16.15 5.81 21.30
N ALA A 221 -15.22 5.25 22.07
CA ALA A 221 -15.20 3.82 22.33
C ALA A 221 -16.58 3.45 22.91
N VAL A 222 -17.43 2.83 22.08
CA VAL A 222 -18.70 2.29 22.55
C VAL A 222 -18.35 1.15 23.50
N SER A 223 -18.34 1.47 24.79
CA SER A 223 -18.17 0.56 25.91
C SER A 223 -19.43 -0.26 26.15
#